data_AF-A0A850MEB6-F1
#
_entry.id   AF-A0A850MEB6-F1
#
_cell.length_a   1.000
_cell.length_b   1.000
_cell.length_c   1.000
_cell.angle_alpha   90.00
_cell.angle_beta   90.00
_cell.angle_gamma   90.00
#
_symmetry.space_group_name_H-M   'P 1'
#
loop_
_entity.id
_entity.type
_entity.pdbx_description
1 polymer ?
#
loop_
_entity_poly.entity_id
_entity_poly.type
_entity_poly.pdbx_seq_one_letter_code
_entity_poly.pdbx_strand_id
1 'polypeptide(L)'
;MTFDPLNEIVTDMQRKMKKIYSPAPAVCIANNQAELLYMDEMLGERLEYIIEYIKKNFDLIEEGQYSFPISGTLLGFFKMTSQIMFILYGKSGKIGNLLLFRGLLENFGQLIDELSSDLESMKRVEKNANLVIKLSKTQELVGPDFIENLHAPPEEVVASERIEIGGPIPTPSPAIAPFPEGPVELYPELLERFRNKKFNFQEGIIMQYADGQLSLSEIVTKSKYTKEEVLEIINSYQKKGWLKIHKKRAGKVLDKLIDVISSTQKEISSEAQQKADEMLSLRVPPPKYLQKCIQNS
;
A
#
# COMPACT_ATOMS: atom_id res chain seq x y z
N MET A 1 6.10 -17.13 -20.89
CA MET A 1 4.94 -16.21 -20.83
C MET A 1 5.06 -15.47 -19.51
N THR A 2 5.20 -14.15 -19.55
CA THR A 2 5.18 -13.32 -18.34
C THR A 2 3.77 -13.32 -17.77
N PHE A 3 3.63 -13.74 -16.51
CA PHE A 3 2.37 -13.67 -15.79
C PHE A 3 1.99 -12.20 -15.59
N ASP A 4 0.85 -11.78 -16.13
CA ASP A 4 0.31 -10.44 -15.96
C ASP A 4 -1.03 -10.53 -15.19
N PRO A 5 -1.03 -10.25 -13.87
CA PRO A 5 -2.23 -10.38 -13.05
C PRO A 5 -3.37 -9.49 -13.52
N LEU A 6 -3.07 -8.34 -14.15
CA LEU A 6 -4.09 -7.43 -14.66
C LEU A 6 -4.88 -8.08 -15.81
N ASN A 7 -4.18 -8.78 -16.71
CA ASN A 7 -4.84 -9.49 -17.82
C ASN A 7 -5.78 -10.59 -17.33
N GLU A 8 -5.43 -11.29 -16.23
CA GLU A 8 -6.32 -12.30 -15.64
C GLU A 8 -7.60 -11.68 -15.07
N ILE A 9 -7.45 -10.57 -14.34
CA ILE A 9 -8.58 -9.81 -13.80
C ILE A 9 -9.50 -9.33 -14.92
N VAL A 10 -8.93 -8.73 -15.98
CA VAL A 10 -9.70 -8.25 -17.12
C VAL A 10 -10.39 -9.40 -17.86
N THR A 11 -9.72 -10.54 -18.01
CA THR A 11 -10.32 -11.73 -18.62
C THR A 11 -11.53 -12.23 -17.84
N ASP A 12 -11.46 -12.28 -16.50
CA ASP A 12 -12.61 -12.64 -15.66
C ASP A 12 -13.72 -11.58 -15.74
N MET A 13 -13.35 -10.30 -15.77
CA MET A 13 -14.27 -9.18 -15.93
C MET A 13 -15.06 -9.29 -17.24
N GLN A 14 -14.37 -9.44 -18.37
CA GLN A 14 -14.98 -9.61 -19.70
C GLN A 14 -15.86 -10.87 -19.76
N ARG A 15 -15.43 -11.97 -19.13
CA ARG A 15 -16.25 -13.19 -19.03
C ARG A 15 -17.56 -12.95 -18.29
N LYS A 16 -17.54 -12.19 -17.19
CA LYS A 16 -18.74 -11.81 -16.45
C LYS A 16 -19.61 -10.81 -17.23
N MET A 17 -19.00 -9.82 -17.89
CA MET A 17 -19.72 -8.88 -18.76
C MET A 17 -20.45 -9.59 -19.89
N LYS A 18 -19.81 -10.58 -20.53
CA LYS A 18 -20.40 -11.39 -21.61
C LYS A 18 -21.65 -12.16 -21.17
N LYS A 19 -21.75 -12.53 -19.88
CA LYS A 19 -22.95 -13.18 -19.32
C LYS A 19 -24.13 -12.22 -19.16
N ILE A 20 -23.85 -10.92 -18.97
CA ILE A 20 -24.87 -9.87 -18.80
C ILE A 20 -25.35 -9.38 -20.17
N TYR A 21 -24.43 -9.17 -21.11
CA TYR A 21 -24.75 -8.66 -22.45
C TYR A 21 -23.75 -9.20 -23.48
N SER A 22 -24.26 -9.65 -24.63
CA SER A 22 -23.46 -10.22 -25.72
C SER A 22 -23.71 -9.45 -27.02
N PRO A 23 -22.67 -8.96 -27.71
CA PRO A 23 -21.25 -9.06 -27.35
C PRO A 23 -20.88 -8.21 -26.13
N ALA A 24 -19.88 -8.64 -25.36
CA ALA A 24 -19.33 -7.83 -24.27
C ALA A 24 -18.73 -6.53 -24.84
N PRO A 25 -18.83 -5.40 -24.11
CA PRO A 25 -18.14 -4.18 -24.52
C PRO A 25 -16.61 -4.40 -24.46
N ALA A 26 -15.90 -3.69 -25.35
CA ALA A 26 -14.46 -3.52 -25.23
C ALA A 26 -14.15 -2.66 -23.98
N VAL A 27 -13.01 -2.93 -23.36
CA VAL A 27 -12.57 -2.40 -22.08
C VAL A 27 -11.23 -1.70 -22.26
N CYS A 28 -11.11 -0.51 -21.66
CA CYS A 28 -9.84 0.10 -21.35
C CYS A 28 -9.82 0.53 -19.88
N ILE A 29 -8.65 0.42 -19.26
CA ILE A 29 -8.42 0.80 -17.86
C ILE A 29 -7.28 1.81 -17.88
N ALA A 30 -7.50 2.96 -17.26
CA ALA A 30 -6.52 4.02 -17.16
C ALA A 30 -6.45 4.56 -15.72
N ASN A 31 -5.27 5.07 -15.36
CA ASN A 31 -5.08 5.75 -14.09
C ASN A 31 -5.41 7.25 -14.17
N ASN A 32 -5.31 7.95 -13.05
CA ASN A 32 -5.57 9.39 -12.95
C ASN A 32 -4.52 10.26 -13.67
N GLN A 33 -3.36 9.70 -14.04
CA GLN A 33 -2.36 10.36 -14.91
C GLN A 33 -2.61 10.12 -16.40
N ALA A 34 -3.72 9.47 -16.77
CA ALA A 34 -4.03 9.04 -18.14
C ALA A 34 -3.02 8.04 -18.74
N GLU A 35 -2.32 7.29 -17.89
CA GLU A 35 -1.56 6.12 -18.31
C GLU A 35 -2.50 4.92 -18.43
N LEU A 36 -2.36 4.17 -19.53
CA LEU A 36 -3.23 3.03 -19.83
C LEU A 36 -2.64 1.79 -19.17
N LEU A 37 -3.42 1.19 -18.27
CA LEU A 37 -3.08 -0.06 -17.64
C LEU A 37 -3.45 -1.24 -18.54
N TYR A 38 -4.59 -1.13 -19.22
CA TYR A 38 -5.09 -2.14 -20.15
C TYR A 38 -5.92 -1.50 -21.28
N MET A 39 -5.88 -2.08 -22.48
CA MET A 39 -6.75 -1.67 -23.58
C MET A 39 -7.02 -2.82 -24.56
N ASP A 40 -8.30 -3.07 -24.82
CA ASP A 40 -8.73 -3.91 -25.93
C ASP A 40 -8.42 -3.25 -27.29
N GLU A 41 -8.02 -4.05 -28.27
CA GLU A 41 -7.64 -3.59 -29.63
C GLU A 41 -8.72 -2.71 -30.29
N MET A 42 -10.00 -3.00 -30.04
CA MET A 42 -11.13 -2.25 -30.60
C MET A 42 -11.20 -0.77 -30.19
N LEU A 43 -10.53 -0.39 -29.09
CA LEU A 43 -10.47 0.99 -28.61
C LEU A 43 -9.31 1.78 -29.24
N GLY A 44 -8.43 1.13 -30.01
CA GLY A 44 -7.22 1.75 -30.58
C GLY A 44 -7.51 2.98 -31.45
N GLU A 45 -8.59 2.97 -32.23
CA GLU A 45 -8.99 4.13 -33.06
C GLU A 45 -9.38 5.37 -32.25
N ARG A 46 -9.69 5.19 -30.96
CA ARG A 46 -10.16 6.26 -30.05
C ARG A 46 -9.15 6.61 -28.97
N LEU A 47 -7.92 6.07 -29.09
CA LEU A 47 -6.88 6.18 -28.08
C LEU A 47 -6.57 7.64 -27.70
N GLU A 48 -6.31 8.47 -28.71
CA GLU A 48 -5.96 9.88 -28.51
C GLU A 48 -7.07 10.63 -27.77
N TYR A 49 -8.31 10.41 -28.19
CA TYR A 49 -9.49 10.99 -27.56
C TYR A 49 -9.65 10.53 -26.11
N ILE A 50 -9.47 9.24 -25.82
CA ILE A 50 -9.57 8.68 -24.47
C ILE A 50 -8.56 9.35 -23.54
N ILE A 51 -7.29 9.43 -23.97
CA ILE A 51 -6.22 10.05 -23.18
C ILE A 51 -6.51 11.54 -22.94
N GLU A 52 -6.90 12.28 -23.97
CA GLU A 52 -7.23 13.70 -23.84
C GLU A 52 -8.43 13.93 -22.92
N TYR A 53 -9.45 13.07 -23.02
CA TYR A 53 -10.64 13.15 -22.17
C TYR A 53 -10.29 12.93 -20.70
N ILE A 54 -9.50 11.90 -20.39
CA ILE A 54 -9.07 11.61 -19.02
C ILE A 54 -8.30 12.80 -18.45
N LYS A 55 -7.30 13.32 -19.17
CA LYS A 55 -6.50 14.48 -18.71
C LYS A 55 -7.33 15.71 -18.36
N LYS A 56 -8.43 15.94 -19.09
CA LYS A 56 -9.30 17.12 -18.89
C LYS A 56 -10.39 16.91 -17.86
N ASN A 57 -10.89 15.69 -17.70
CA ASN A 57 -12.16 15.44 -16.99
C ASN A 57 -12.04 14.48 -15.81
N PHE A 58 -10.90 13.84 -15.56
CA PHE A 58 -10.79 12.86 -14.48
C PHE A 58 -11.19 13.42 -13.11
N ASP A 59 -10.74 14.63 -12.79
CA ASP A 59 -11.05 15.30 -11.51
C ASP A 59 -12.46 15.88 -11.46
N LEU A 60 -13.10 16.06 -12.62
CA LEU A 60 -14.46 16.61 -12.72
C LEU A 60 -15.54 15.54 -12.48
N ILE A 61 -15.18 14.26 -12.63
CA ILE A 61 -16.08 13.14 -12.39
C ILE A 61 -15.88 12.67 -10.94
N GLU A 62 -16.95 12.54 -10.18
CA GLU A 62 -16.89 12.00 -8.82
C GLU A 62 -16.72 10.47 -8.82
N GLU A 63 -16.21 9.92 -7.72
CA GLU A 63 -16.09 8.46 -7.56
C GLU A 63 -17.46 7.78 -7.64
N GLY A 64 -17.50 6.64 -8.34
CA GLY A 64 -18.73 5.90 -8.61
C GLY A 64 -19.61 6.52 -9.70
N GLN A 65 -19.25 7.67 -10.27
CA GLN A 65 -19.98 8.31 -11.36
C GLN A 65 -19.43 7.95 -12.75
N TYR A 66 -20.15 8.40 -13.79
CA TYR A 66 -19.82 8.12 -15.17
C TYR A 66 -20.14 9.30 -16.10
N SER A 67 -19.58 9.27 -17.30
CA SER A 67 -19.80 10.26 -18.36
C SER A 67 -19.89 9.61 -19.74
N PHE A 68 -20.73 10.19 -20.60
CA PHE A 68 -20.93 9.79 -22.00
C PHE A 68 -20.70 10.99 -22.92
N PRO A 69 -19.44 11.30 -23.27
CA PRO A 69 -19.11 12.58 -23.87
C PRO A 69 -19.45 12.67 -25.37
N ILE A 70 -19.66 11.54 -26.05
CA ILE A 70 -19.98 11.53 -27.49
C ILE A 70 -21.39 10.96 -27.69
N SER A 71 -22.30 11.81 -28.16
CA SER A 71 -23.65 11.39 -28.54
C SER A 71 -23.60 10.40 -29.72
N GLY A 72 -24.39 9.33 -29.65
CA GLY A 72 -24.47 8.32 -30.70
C GLY A 72 -23.31 7.31 -30.74
N THR A 73 -22.24 7.54 -29.97
CA THR A 73 -21.19 6.54 -29.76
C THR A 73 -21.41 5.88 -28.41
N LEU A 74 -21.40 4.55 -28.38
CA LEU A 74 -21.56 3.79 -27.14
C LEU A 74 -20.21 3.70 -26.40
N LEU A 75 -19.68 4.85 -25.98
CA LEU A 75 -18.43 5.02 -25.25
C LEU A 75 -18.72 5.67 -23.88
N GLY A 76 -18.49 4.94 -22.80
CA GLY A 76 -18.72 5.42 -21.44
C GLY A 76 -17.43 5.43 -20.62
N PHE A 77 -17.26 6.50 -19.83
CA PHE A 77 -16.16 6.66 -18.87
C PHE A 77 -16.72 6.50 -17.47
N PHE A 78 -16.11 5.63 -16.66
CA PHE A 78 -16.61 5.20 -15.36
C PHE A 78 -15.50 5.35 -14.33
N LYS A 79 -15.58 6.37 -13.47
CA LYS A 79 -14.59 6.58 -12.40
C LYS A 79 -14.99 5.71 -11.21
N MET A 80 -14.23 4.67 -10.92
CA MET A 80 -14.57 3.72 -9.84
C MET A 80 -13.83 4.05 -8.55
N THR A 81 -12.58 4.49 -8.64
CA THR A 81 -11.76 4.94 -7.50
C THR A 81 -11.12 6.30 -7.79
N SER A 82 -10.45 6.89 -6.80
CA SER A 82 -9.64 8.10 -6.99
C SER A 82 -8.51 7.93 -8.01
N GLN A 83 -8.10 6.70 -8.30
CA GLN A 83 -6.98 6.40 -9.19
C GLN A 83 -7.42 5.75 -10.50
N ILE A 84 -8.53 5.01 -10.51
CA ILE A 84 -8.89 4.14 -11.64
C ILE A 84 -10.16 4.61 -12.36
N MET A 85 -10.05 4.69 -13.69
CA MET A 85 -11.17 4.90 -14.60
C MET A 85 -11.28 3.74 -15.59
N PHE A 86 -12.50 3.21 -15.73
CA PHE A 86 -12.85 2.25 -16.76
C PHE A 86 -13.49 2.94 -17.95
N ILE A 87 -13.11 2.54 -19.15
CA ILE A 87 -13.65 3.02 -20.39
C ILE A 87 -14.28 1.82 -21.10
N LEU A 88 -15.60 1.87 -21.32
CA LEU A 88 -16.34 0.82 -22.00
C LEU A 88 -16.80 1.28 -23.38
N TYR A 89 -16.59 0.43 -24.38
CA TYR A 89 -17.02 0.70 -25.75
C TYR A 89 -17.84 -0.45 -26.33
N GLY A 90 -19.04 -0.17 -26.82
CA GLY A 90 -19.84 -1.10 -27.60
C GLY A 90 -19.95 -0.66 -29.07
N LYS A 91 -19.96 -1.62 -30.00
CA LYS A 91 -20.18 -1.30 -31.44
C LYS A 91 -21.62 -0.85 -31.73
N SER A 92 -22.58 -1.33 -30.96
CA SER A 92 -24.01 -1.04 -31.14
C SER A 92 -24.79 -1.23 -29.83
N GLY A 93 -25.98 -0.64 -29.75
CA GLY A 93 -26.88 -0.76 -28.60
C GLY A 93 -27.30 0.61 -28.05
N LYS A 94 -27.94 0.58 -26.87
CA LYS A 94 -28.34 1.80 -26.14
C LYS A 94 -27.32 2.11 -25.06
N ILE A 95 -27.12 3.40 -24.75
CA ILE A 95 -26.24 3.87 -23.65
C ILE A 95 -26.55 3.15 -22.32
N GLY A 96 -27.83 2.90 -22.05
CA GLY A 96 -28.26 2.14 -20.86
C GLY A 96 -27.64 0.75 -20.73
N ASN A 97 -27.20 0.12 -21.82
CA ASN A 97 -26.56 -1.20 -21.77
C ASN A 97 -25.18 -1.13 -21.08
N LEU A 98 -24.45 0.00 -21.20
CA LEU A 98 -23.18 0.17 -20.49
C LEU A 98 -23.38 0.35 -18.98
N LEU A 99 -24.50 0.94 -18.57
CA LEU A 99 -24.83 1.16 -17.15
C LEU A 99 -25.10 -0.13 -16.39
N LEU A 100 -25.46 -1.21 -17.09
CA LEU A 100 -25.65 -2.54 -16.50
C LEU A 100 -24.36 -3.08 -15.85
N PHE A 101 -23.20 -2.59 -16.28
CA PHE A 101 -21.91 -3.05 -15.78
C PHE A 101 -21.40 -2.27 -14.56
N ARG A 102 -22.08 -1.20 -14.12
CA ARG A 102 -21.59 -0.33 -13.04
C ARG A 102 -21.25 -1.11 -11.76
N GLY A 103 -22.17 -1.93 -11.26
CA GLY A 103 -21.92 -2.72 -10.04
C GLY A 103 -20.84 -3.78 -10.21
N LEU A 104 -20.61 -4.25 -11.45
CA LEU A 104 -19.51 -5.16 -11.74
C LEU A 104 -18.17 -4.42 -11.74
N LEU A 105 -18.11 -3.23 -12.35
CA LEU A 105 -16.92 -2.37 -12.37
C LEU A 105 -16.49 -1.93 -10.98
N GLU A 106 -17.42 -1.68 -10.06
CA GLU A 106 -17.11 -1.28 -8.68
C GLU A 106 -16.31 -2.37 -7.94
N ASN A 107 -16.71 -3.64 -8.09
CA ASN A 107 -16.00 -4.77 -7.50
C ASN A 107 -14.58 -4.95 -8.09
N PHE A 108 -14.45 -4.82 -9.40
CA PHE A 108 -13.16 -4.94 -10.07
C PHE A 108 -12.27 -3.72 -9.86
N GLY A 109 -12.86 -2.54 -9.68
CA GLY A 109 -12.14 -1.30 -9.40
C GLY A 109 -11.32 -1.41 -8.13
N GLN A 110 -11.90 -1.96 -7.05
CA GLN A 110 -11.18 -2.17 -5.79
C GLN A 110 -9.99 -3.14 -5.96
N LEU A 111 -10.20 -4.26 -6.65
CA LEU A 111 -9.13 -5.24 -6.90
C LEU A 111 -7.98 -4.66 -7.74
N ILE A 112 -8.29 -3.83 -8.74
CA ILE A 112 -7.29 -3.20 -9.60
C ILE A 112 -6.55 -2.08 -8.84
N ASP A 113 -7.25 -1.34 -7.97
CA ASP A 113 -6.65 -0.31 -7.11
C ASP A 113 -5.62 -0.91 -6.15
N GLU A 114 -5.98 -2.01 -5.48
CA GLU A 114 -5.08 -2.78 -4.62
C GLU A 114 -3.86 -3.29 -5.39
N LEU A 115 -4.09 -3.95 -6.53
CA LEU A 115 -3.01 -4.45 -7.38
C LEU A 115 -2.09 -3.31 -7.87
N SER A 116 -2.64 -2.16 -8.23
CA SER A 116 -1.85 -1.02 -8.69
C SER A 116 -0.98 -0.46 -7.57
N SER A 117 -1.52 -0.38 -6.34
CA SER A 117 -0.75 0.05 -5.16
C SER A 117 0.43 -0.90 -4.88
N ASP A 118 0.18 -2.21 -4.96
CA ASP A 118 1.21 -3.22 -4.77
C ASP A 118 2.31 -3.11 -5.84
N LEU A 119 1.94 -2.94 -7.10
CA LEU A 119 2.90 -2.77 -8.20
C LEU A 119 3.75 -1.50 -8.03
N GLU A 120 3.18 -0.39 -7.58
CA GLU A 120 3.95 0.81 -7.27
C GLU A 120 4.94 0.59 -6.14
N SER A 121 4.52 -0.13 -5.09
CA SER A 121 5.39 -0.47 -3.96
C SER A 121 6.58 -1.32 -4.42
N MET A 122 6.34 -2.31 -5.29
CA MET A 122 7.38 -3.16 -5.86
C MET A 122 8.35 -2.35 -6.74
N LYS A 123 7.85 -1.46 -7.59
CA LYS A 123 8.70 -0.57 -8.41
C LYS A 123 9.62 0.31 -7.55
N ARG A 124 9.14 0.79 -6.39
CA ARG A 124 9.97 1.57 -5.45
C ARG A 124 11.06 0.70 -4.83
N VAL A 125 10.74 -0.52 -4.42
CA VAL A 125 11.71 -1.47 -3.87
C VAL A 125 12.77 -1.83 -4.91
N GLU A 126 12.36 -2.11 -6.15
CA GLU A 126 13.28 -2.43 -7.25
C GLU A 126 14.21 -1.25 -7.58
N LYS A 127 13.68 -0.02 -7.62
CA LYS A 127 14.48 1.18 -7.82
C LYS A 127 15.53 1.36 -6.71
N ASN A 128 15.14 1.12 -5.46
CA ASN A 128 16.05 1.21 -4.32
C ASN A 128 17.13 0.11 -4.36
N ALA A 129 16.76 -1.12 -4.70
CA ALA A 129 17.71 -2.23 -4.87
C ALA A 129 18.73 -1.92 -5.98
N ASN A 130 18.28 -1.38 -7.11
CA ASN A 130 19.15 -0.97 -8.21
C ASN A 130 20.10 0.17 -7.83
N LEU A 131 19.68 1.10 -6.97
CA LEU A 131 20.56 2.13 -6.43
C LEU A 131 21.64 1.55 -5.52
N VAL A 132 21.27 0.61 -4.63
CA VAL A 132 22.23 -0.08 -3.76
C VAL A 132 23.28 -0.84 -4.59
N ILE A 133 22.86 -1.56 -5.63
CA ILE A 133 23.78 -2.28 -6.54
C ILE A 133 24.70 -1.31 -7.28
N LYS A 134 24.20 -0.14 -7.69
CA LYS A 134 25.04 0.89 -8.33
C LYS A 134 26.09 1.44 -7.36
N LEU A 135 25.68 1.75 -6.12
CA LEU A 135 26.58 2.27 -5.10
C LEU A 135 27.64 1.26 -4.66
N SER A 136 27.28 -0.02 -4.54
CA SER A 136 28.24 -1.09 -4.20
C SER A 136 29.29 -1.26 -5.31
N LYS A 137 28.88 -1.24 -6.57
CA LYS A 137 29.82 -1.26 -7.72
C LYS A 137 30.72 -0.04 -7.77
N THR A 138 30.23 1.14 -7.38
CA THR A 138 31.07 2.34 -7.30
C THR A 138 32.09 2.22 -6.17
N GLN A 139 31.75 1.65 -5.02
CA GLN A 139 32.69 1.42 -3.92
C GLN A 139 33.81 0.44 -4.29
N GLU A 140 33.53 -0.60 -5.07
CA GLU A 140 34.57 -1.51 -5.58
C GLU A 140 35.57 -0.83 -6.52
N LEU A 141 35.14 0.22 -7.24
CA LEU A 141 36.00 1.03 -8.10
C LEU A 141 36.82 2.06 -7.33
N VAL A 142 36.35 2.49 -6.15
CA VAL A 142 37.13 3.30 -5.22
C VAL A 142 37.99 2.34 -4.39
N GLY A 143 39.12 1.90 -4.97
CA GLY A 143 40.07 1.03 -4.30
C GLY A 143 40.51 1.57 -2.93
N PRO A 144 41.03 0.72 -2.03
CA PRO A 144 41.45 1.09 -0.67
C PRO A 144 42.43 2.28 -0.64
N ASP A 145 43.22 2.47 -1.71
CA ASP A 145 44.18 3.56 -1.87
C ASP A 145 43.55 4.97 -1.90
N PHE A 146 42.25 5.09 -2.17
CA PHE A 146 41.56 6.39 -2.12
C PHE A 146 41.22 6.82 -0.68
N ILE A 147 41.12 5.87 0.26
CA ILE A 147 40.85 6.18 1.67
C ILE A 147 42.11 6.69 2.38
N GLU A 148 43.31 6.28 1.95
CA GLU A 148 44.58 6.78 2.51
C GLU A 148 44.82 8.27 2.23
N ASN A 149 44.25 8.85 1.17
CA ASN A 149 44.40 10.28 0.86
C ASN A 149 43.35 11.19 1.55
N LEU A 150 42.40 10.63 2.31
CA LEU A 150 41.42 11.39 3.11
C LEU A 150 41.85 11.58 4.57
N HIS A 151 43.03 11.08 4.96
CA HIS A 151 43.70 11.36 6.23
C HIS A 151 44.76 12.46 6.09
N ALA A 152 44.57 13.40 5.15
CA ALA A 152 45.25 14.69 5.28
C ALA A 152 44.68 15.38 6.54
N PRO A 153 45.52 15.79 7.51
CA PRO A 153 45.06 16.57 8.65
C PRO A 153 44.31 17.79 8.11
N PRO A 154 43.15 18.16 8.70
CA PRO A 154 42.41 19.33 8.26
C PRO A 154 43.36 20.52 8.27
N GLU A 155 43.63 21.08 7.08
CA GLU A 155 44.33 22.35 6.99
C GLU A 155 43.60 23.33 7.90
N GLU A 156 44.36 23.91 8.83
CA GLU A 156 43.88 24.92 9.76
C GLU A 156 43.16 26.00 8.98
N VAL A 157 41.82 25.96 9.04
CA VAL A 157 40.98 27.01 8.49
C VAL A 157 41.28 28.25 9.32
N VAL A 158 42.09 29.12 8.72
CA VAL A 158 42.53 30.39 9.29
C VAL A 158 41.32 31.13 9.85
N ALA A 159 41.41 31.39 11.16
CA ALA A 159 40.42 32.09 11.94
C ALA A 159 40.18 33.50 11.38
N SER A 160 39.02 33.70 10.77
CA SER A 160 38.51 35.03 10.41
C SER A 160 37.38 35.43 11.35
N GLU A 161 37.68 36.50 12.09
CA GLU A 161 36.78 37.47 12.71
C GLU A 161 35.75 37.00 13.75
N ARG A 162 36.20 37.17 14.99
CA ARG A 162 35.47 37.12 16.25
C ARG A 162 34.54 38.34 16.34
N ILE A 163 33.24 38.15 16.10
CA ILE A 163 32.21 39.14 16.48
C ILE A 163 31.98 39.00 17.98
N GLU A 164 32.36 40.02 18.75
CA GLU A 164 32.08 40.12 20.18
C GLU A 164 30.58 40.40 20.41
N ILE A 165 29.81 39.36 20.71
CA ILE A 165 28.47 39.50 21.28
C ILE A 165 28.60 39.37 22.80
N GLY A 166 28.85 40.51 23.44
CA GLY A 166 28.80 40.65 24.89
C GLY A 166 27.35 40.64 25.38
N GLY A 167 26.93 39.53 25.95
CA GLY A 167 25.69 39.42 26.72
C GLY A 167 25.87 38.40 27.86
N PRO A 168 25.37 38.67 29.07
CA PRO A 168 25.49 37.76 30.21
C PRO A 168 24.82 36.43 29.88
N ILE A 169 25.58 35.34 29.95
CA ILE A 169 25.11 33.97 29.73
C ILE A 169 24.16 33.61 30.88
N PRO A 170 22.84 33.47 30.64
CA PRO A 170 21.96 32.89 31.63
C PRO A 170 22.30 31.40 31.72
N THR A 171 22.69 30.95 32.90
CA THR A 171 22.89 29.53 33.21
C THR A 171 21.51 28.86 33.23
N PRO A 172 21.14 28.01 32.25
CA PRO A 172 19.93 27.22 32.37
C PRO A 172 20.29 26.00 33.22
N SER A 173 19.79 25.99 34.45
CA SER A 173 19.65 24.75 35.20
C SER A 173 18.85 23.77 34.31
N PRO A 174 19.34 22.54 34.05
CA PRO A 174 18.63 21.58 33.22
C PRO A 174 17.40 21.06 33.99
N ALA A 175 16.34 21.85 33.97
CA ALA A 175 15.00 21.37 34.26
C ALA A 175 14.66 20.40 33.15
N ILE A 176 14.75 19.10 33.46
CA ILE A 176 14.27 18.00 32.64
C ILE A 176 12.83 18.34 32.26
N ALA A 177 12.62 18.83 31.04
CA ALA A 177 11.30 19.12 30.53
C ALA A 177 10.49 17.81 30.58
N PRO A 178 9.31 17.79 31.21
CA PRO A 178 8.48 16.58 31.21
C PRO A 178 8.21 16.21 29.76
N PHE A 179 8.60 14.98 29.39
CA PHE A 179 8.35 14.43 28.07
C PHE A 179 6.88 14.68 27.70
N PRO A 180 6.59 15.22 26.50
CA PRO A 180 5.23 15.53 26.11
C PRO A 180 4.39 14.24 26.22
N GLU A 181 3.39 14.27 27.10
CA GLU A 181 2.50 13.13 27.26
C GLU A 181 1.77 12.92 25.93
N GLY A 182 2.09 11.83 25.23
CA GLY A 182 1.44 11.47 23.98
C GLY A 182 -0.08 11.31 24.16
N PRO A 183 -0.86 11.43 23.06
CA PRO A 183 -2.31 11.31 23.12
C PRO A 183 -2.73 9.97 23.75
N VAL A 184 -3.71 10.04 24.65
CA VAL A 184 -4.30 8.86 25.28
C VAL A 184 -5.32 8.27 24.32
N GLU A 185 -5.11 7.02 23.91
CA GLU A 185 -6.03 6.30 23.04
C GLU A 185 -6.97 5.39 23.84
N LEU A 186 -8.18 5.22 23.33
CA LEU A 186 -9.25 4.42 23.93
C LEU A 186 -9.40 3.10 23.18
N TYR A 187 -9.37 1.98 23.91
CA TYR A 187 -9.49 0.62 23.38
C TYR A 187 -10.74 -0.05 23.96
N PRO A 188 -11.85 -0.11 23.22
CA PRO A 188 -13.09 -0.75 23.66
C PRO A 188 -12.96 -2.29 23.61
N GLU A 189 -13.34 -2.97 24.69
CA GLU A 189 -13.39 -4.44 24.81
C GLU A 189 -14.80 -4.91 25.21
N LEU A 190 -15.45 -5.66 24.32
CA LEU A 190 -16.75 -6.30 24.56
C LEU A 190 -16.57 -7.55 25.43
N LEU A 191 -17.30 -7.60 26.55
CA LEU A 191 -17.24 -8.75 27.47
C LEU A 191 -17.78 -10.02 26.79
N GLU A 192 -17.09 -11.16 27.00
CA GLU A 192 -17.40 -12.45 26.35
C GLU A 192 -18.86 -12.89 26.50
N ARG A 193 -19.46 -12.67 27.67
CA ARG A 193 -20.88 -13.00 27.94
C ARG A 193 -21.89 -12.33 27.01
N PHE A 194 -21.48 -11.26 26.32
CA PHE A 194 -22.34 -10.52 25.37
C PHE A 194 -21.96 -10.74 23.90
N ARG A 195 -20.94 -11.54 23.57
CA ARG A 195 -20.57 -11.83 22.17
C ARG A 195 -21.69 -12.52 21.38
N ASN A 196 -22.54 -13.30 22.05
CA ASN A 196 -23.65 -14.02 21.43
C ASN A 196 -24.96 -13.21 21.37
N LYS A 197 -24.94 -11.93 21.76
CA LYS A 197 -26.14 -11.08 21.66
C LYS A 197 -26.39 -10.68 20.21
N LYS A 198 -27.67 -10.50 19.88
CA LYS A 198 -28.08 -9.95 18.58
C LYS A 198 -27.94 -8.43 18.63
N PHE A 199 -27.11 -7.90 17.75
CA PHE A 199 -26.92 -6.46 17.55
C PHE A 199 -27.63 -6.03 16.27
N ASN A 200 -27.96 -4.74 16.14
CA ASN A 200 -28.32 -4.19 14.84
C ASN A 200 -27.12 -4.32 13.88
N PHE A 201 -27.34 -4.31 12.57
CA PHE A 201 -26.29 -4.51 11.57
C PHE A 201 -25.09 -3.55 11.76
N GLN A 202 -25.36 -2.24 11.88
CA GLN A 202 -24.33 -1.22 12.14
C GLN A 202 -23.59 -1.45 13.46
N GLU A 203 -24.33 -1.71 14.54
CA GLU A 203 -23.75 -1.98 15.85
C GLU A 203 -22.91 -3.26 15.83
N GLY A 204 -23.36 -4.29 15.13
CA GLY A 204 -22.68 -5.57 15.00
C GLY A 204 -21.31 -5.43 14.35
N ILE A 205 -21.21 -4.63 13.29
CA ILE A 205 -19.93 -4.32 12.63
C ILE A 205 -18.98 -3.61 13.61
N ILE A 206 -19.44 -2.59 14.33
CA ILE A 206 -18.61 -1.85 15.28
C ILE A 206 -18.19 -2.75 16.46
N MET A 207 -19.12 -3.56 16.98
CA MET A 207 -18.86 -4.48 18.09
C MET A 207 -17.92 -5.62 17.71
N GLN A 208 -17.89 -6.04 16.43
CA GLN A 208 -16.95 -7.04 15.95
C GLN A 208 -15.49 -6.60 16.09
N TYR A 209 -15.23 -5.29 16.00
CA TYR A 209 -13.89 -4.71 16.16
C TYR A 209 -13.57 -4.23 17.59
N ALA A 210 -14.53 -4.36 18.53
CA ALA A 210 -14.36 -3.94 19.91
C ALA A 210 -13.79 -5.08 20.78
N ASP A 211 -12.60 -5.56 20.46
CA ASP A 211 -11.92 -6.68 21.11
C ASP A 211 -10.83 -6.26 22.13
N GLY A 212 -10.66 -4.96 22.35
CA GLY A 212 -9.62 -4.39 23.21
C GLY A 212 -8.22 -4.30 22.58
N GLN A 213 -8.07 -4.76 21.33
CA GLN A 213 -6.83 -4.66 20.56
C GLN A 213 -6.79 -3.40 19.71
N LEU A 214 -7.90 -3.05 19.08
CA LEU A 214 -7.99 -1.89 18.19
C LEU A 214 -8.34 -0.60 18.93
N SER A 215 -7.72 0.50 18.51
CA SER A 215 -8.05 1.84 19.02
C SER A 215 -9.35 2.35 18.38
N LEU A 216 -10.00 3.31 19.05
CA LEU A 216 -11.24 3.91 18.54
C LEU A 216 -11.06 4.53 17.14
N SER A 217 -9.89 5.10 16.86
CA SER A 217 -9.54 5.63 15.54
C SER A 217 -9.47 4.53 14.47
N GLU A 218 -8.87 3.38 14.79
CA GLU A 218 -8.78 2.24 13.88
C GLU A 218 -10.16 1.61 13.59
N ILE A 219 -11.03 1.56 14.62
CA ILE A 219 -12.40 1.08 14.48
C ILE A 219 -13.19 1.97 13.51
N VAL A 220 -13.03 3.30 13.61
CA VAL A 220 -13.66 4.24 12.67
C VAL A 220 -13.21 3.95 11.23
N THR A 221 -11.90 3.80 11.00
CA THR A 221 -11.36 3.49 9.66
C THR A 221 -11.86 2.16 9.11
N LYS A 222 -11.88 1.09 9.93
CA LYS A 222 -12.30 -0.25 9.49
C LYS A 222 -13.79 -0.38 9.28
N SER A 223 -14.59 0.26 10.14
CA SER A 223 -16.05 0.15 10.08
C SER A 223 -16.70 1.07 9.04
N LYS A 224 -15.96 2.07 8.54
CA LYS A 224 -16.43 3.10 7.59
C LYS A 224 -17.60 3.94 8.12
N TYR A 225 -17.81 3.97 9.43
CA TYR A 225 -18.79 4.85 10.09
C TYR A 225 -18.13 6.13 10.60
N THR A 226 -18.93 7.15 10.84
CA THR A 226 -18.43 8.41 11.39
C THR A 226 -17.97 8.24 12.85
N LYS A 227 -17.05 9.10 13.29
CA LYS A 227 -16.49 9.04 14.65
C LYS A 227 -17.57 9.24 15.71
N GLU A 228 -18.54 10.09 15.42
CA GLU A 228 -19.68 10.42 16.28
C GLU A 228 -20.56 9.19 16.50
N GLU A 229 -20.93 8.48 15.43
CA GLU A 229 -21.75 7.26 15.50
C GLU A 229 -21.04 6.15 16.30
N VAL A 230 -19.74 5.94 16.03
CA VAL A 230 -18.93 4.94 16.74
C VAL A 230 -18.86 5.27 18.23
N LEU A 231 -18.62 6.55 18.58
CA LEU A 231 -18.61 7.00 19.98
C LEU A 231 -19.96 6.85 20.65
N GLU A 232 -21.05 7.20 19.98
CA GLU A 232 -22.41 7.08 20.53
C GLU A 232 -22.73 5.62 20.87
N ILE A 233 -22.47 4.71 19.93
CA ILE A 233 -22.68 3.27 20.11
C ILE A 233 -21.82 2.75 21.26
N ILE A 234 -20.51 3.02 21.27
CA ILE A 234 -19.60 2.57 22.34
C ILE A 234 -20.06 3.11 23.70
N ASN A 235 -20.40 4.39 23.80
CA ASN A 235 -20.86 5.01 25.04
C ASN A 235 -22.20 4.40 25.51
N SER A 236 -23.11 4.08 24.59
CA SER A 236 -24.38 3.44 24.91
C SER A 236 -24.18 2.06 25.54
N TYR A 237 -23.24 1.26 25.00
CA TYR A 237 -22.94 -0.09 25.50
C TYR A 237 -22.02 -0.08 26.73
N GLN A 238 -21.19 0.95 26.89
CA GLN A 238 -20.44 1.20 28.13
C GLN A 238 -21.40 1.50 29.29
N LYS A 239 -22.40 2.37 29.07
CA LYS A 239 -23.44 2.68 30.08
C LYS A 239 -24.25 1.43 30.48
N LYS A 240 -24.48 0.52 29.55
CA LYS A 240 -25.12 -0.79 29.81
C LYS A 240 -24.20 -1.79 30.53
N GLY A 241 -22.91 -1.49 30.68
CA GLY A 241 -21.92 -2.39 31.30
C GLY A 241 -21.53 -3.59 30.44
N TRP A 242 -21.70 -3.48 29.12
CA TRP A 242 -21.34 -4.55 28.16
C TRP A 242 -19.91 -4.42 27.66
N LEU A 243 -19.40 -3.18 27.69
CA LEU A 243 -18.11 -2.78 27.15
C LEU A 243 -17.21 -2.22 28.27
N LYS A 244 -15.94 -2.61 28.28
CA LYS A 244 -14.88 -1.98 29.10
C LYS A 244 -13.99 -1.15 28.18
N ILE A 245 -13.63 0.06 28.59
CA ILE A 245 -12.74 0.94 27.82
C ILE A 245 -11.38 0.99 28.52
N HIS A 246 -10.35 0.50 27.84
CA HIS A 246 -8.97 0.59 28.30
C HIS A 246 -8.32 1.85 27.77
N LYS A 247 -7.72 2.66 28.65
CA LYS A 247 -6.92 3.82 28.27
C LYS A 247 -5.46 3.38 28.14
N LYS A 248 -4.90 3.40 26.94
CA LYS A 248 -3.47 3.12 26.73
C LYS A 248 -2.80 4.37 26.17
N ARG A 249 -1.60 4.68 26.64
CA ARG A 249 -0.75 5.71 26.02
C ARG A 249 -0.12 5.08 24.77
N ALA A 250 -0.22 5.75 23.63
CA ALA A 250 0.26 5.27 22.33
C ALA A 250 1.73 4.77 22.38
N GLY A 251 2.56 5.33 23.27
CA GLY A 251 3.95 4.91 23.45
C GLY A 251 4.16 3.43 23.83
N LYS A 252 3.23 2.76 24.52
CA LYS A 252 3.36 1.33 24.87
C LYS A 252 2.94 0.36 23.75
N VAL A 253 2.30 0.86 22.70
CA VAL A 253 1.90 0.03 21.56
C VAL A 253 3.11 -0.26 20.67
N LEU A 254 4.02 0.72 20.56
CA LEU A 254 5.32 0.56 19.91
C LEU A 254 6.15 -0.57 20.53
N ASP A 255 6.21 -0.68 21.86
CA ASP A 255 6.95 -1.78 22.51
C ASP A 255 6.41 -3.16 22.13
N LYS A 256 5.08 -3.32 22.05
CA LYS A 256 4.46 -4.57 21.57
C LYS A 256 4.70 -4.82 20.09
N LEU A 257 4.71 -3.78 19.27
CA LEU A 257 5.03 -3.87 17.85
C LEU A 257 6.48 -4.27 17.64
N ILE A 258 7.40 -3.74 18.44
CA ILE A 258 8.82 -4.11 18.46
C ILE A 258 8.98 -5.58 18.86
N ASP A 259 8.27 -6.03 19.90
CA ASP A 259 8.27 -7.45 20.30
C ASP A 259 7.75 -8.36 19.18
N VAL A 260 6.64 -7.99 18.51
CA VAL A 260 6.10 -8.76 17.38
C VAL A 260 7.09 -8.79 16.21
N ILE A 261 7.64 -7.64 15.80
CA ILE A 261 8.63 -7.56 14.72
C ILE A 261 9.87 -8.40 15.07
N SER A 262 10.33 -8.37 16.32
CA SER A 262 11.48 -9.17 16.76
C SER A 262 11.20 -10.68 16.72
N SER A 263 9.96 -11.09 17.01
CA SER A 263 9.54 -12.50 16.92
C SER A 263 9.43 -12.98 15.47
N THR A 264 8.86 -12.17 14.57
CA THR A 264 8.73 -12.49 13.15
C THR A 264 10.10 -12.52 12.46
N GLN A 265 11.03 -11.62 12.82
CA GLN A 265 12.41 -11.66 12.32
C GLN A 265 13.15 -12.94 12.73
N LYS A 266 12.92 -13.45 13.95
CA LYS A 266 13.49 -14.73 14.38
C LYS A 266 12.94 -15.92 13.60
N GLU A 267 11.64 -15.95 13.31
CA GLU A 267 11.03 -17.00 12.48
C GLU A 267 11.58 -16.98 11.04
N ILE A 268 11.65 -15.79 10.42
CA ILE A 268 12.19 -15.64 9.05
C ILE A 268 13.67 -16.05 9.00
N SER A 269 14.47 -15.64 9.99
CA SER A 269 15.88 -16.04 10.11
C SER A 269 16.03 -17.56 10.24
N SER A 270 15.19 -18.20 11.06
CA SER A 270 15.16 -19.65 11.25
C SER A 270 14.81 -20.39 9.96
N GLU A 271 13.77 -19.95 9.25
CA GLU A 271 13.34 -20.58 8.01
C GLU A 271 14.36 -20.40 6.88
N ALA A 272 14.98 -19.23 6.79
CA ALA A 272 16.06 -18.96 5.84
C ALA A 272 17.29 -19.83 6.11
N GLN A 273 17.64 -20.04 7.39
CA GLN A 273 18.73 -20.93 7.79
C GLN A 273 18.45 -22.39 7.39
N GLN A 274 17.23 -22.89 7.64
CA GLN A 274 16.82 -24.23 7.23
C GLN A 274 16.90 -24.45 5.71
N LYS A 275 16.41 -23.48 4.92
CA LYS A 275 16.50 -23.56 3.45
C LYS A 275 17.94 -23.51 2.94
N ALA A 276 18.81 -22.74 3.59
CA ALA A 276 20.23 -22.70 3.25
C ALA A 276 20.93 -24.04 3.55
N ASP A 277 20.63 -24.67 4.69
CA ASP A 277 21.16 -25.98 5.05
C ASP A 277 20.64 -27.10 4.13
N GLU A 278 19.37 -27.04 3.72
CA GLU A 278 18.79 -27.96 2.74
C GLU A 278 19.50 -27.85 1.38
N MET A 279 19.74 -26.62 0.90
CA MET A 279 20.49 -26.34 -0.33
C MET A 279 21.95 -26.82 -0.26
N LEU A 280 22.59 -26.72 0.91
CA LEU A 280 23.94 -27.25 1.14
C LEU A 280 23.95 -28.78 1.11
N SER A 281 22.91 -29.44 1.61
CA SER A 281 22.79 -30.91 1.60
C SER A 281 22.59 -31.48 0.19
N LEU A 282 22.00 -30.69 -0.72
CA LEU A 282 21.78 -31.06 -2.13
C LEU A 282 23.00 -30.82 -3.03
N ARG A 283 24.13 -30.32 -2.50
CA ARG A 283 25.37 -30.23 -3.27
C ARG A 283 25.88 -31.63 -3.60
N VAL A 284 25.59 -32.06 -4.82
CA VAL A 284 26.16 -33.26 -5.42
C VAL A 284 27.68 -33.12 -5.39
N PRO A 285 28.43 -34.08 -4.82
CA PRO A 285 29.88 -34.02 -4.80
C PRO A 285 30.39 -33.90 -6.25
N PRO A 286 31.43 -33.08 -6.49
CA PRO A 286 31.93 -32.86 -7.83
C PRO A 286 32.28 -34.20 -8.48
N PRO A 287 31.94 -34.39 -9.77
CA PRO A 287 32.19 -35.63 -10.46
C PRO A 287 33.65 -36.07 -10.35
N LYS A 288 33.90 -37.36 -10.10
CA LYS A 288 35.24 -37.93 -9.88
C LYS A 288 36.26 -37.61 -10.97
N TYR A 289 35.83 -37.25 -12.19
CA TYR A 289 36.74 -36.88 -13.27
C TYR A 289 37.43 -35.52 -13.06
N LEU A 290 36.84 -34.60 -12.28
CA LEU A 290 37.47 -33.31 -11.94
C LEU A 290 38.53 -33.44 -10.83
N GLN A 291 38.49 -34.50 -10.01
CA GLN A 291 39.49 -34.71 -8.95
C GLN A 291 40.88 -35.08 -9.50
N LYS A 292 40.97 -35.60 -10.73
CA LYS A 292 42.27 -35.97 -11.34
C LYS A 292 43.07 -34.77 -11.87
N CYS A 293 42.44 -33.62 -12.10
CA CYS A 293 43.15 -32.43 -12.57
C CYS A 293 43.89 -31.68 -11.45
N ILE A 294 43.48 -31.85 -10.19
CA ILE A 294 44.04 -31.11 -9.05
C ILE A 294 45.28 -31.82 -8.47
N GLN A 295 45.49 -33.11 -8.74
CA GLN A 295 46.64 -33.87 -8.20
C GLN A 295 47.89 -33.85 -9.08
N ASN A 296 47.83 -33.24 -10.26
CA ASN A 296 48.96 -33.18 -11.20
C ASN A 296 49.42 -31.73 -11.48
N SER A 297 49.14 -30.79 -10.58
CA SER A 297 49.64 -29.40 -10.60
C SER A 297 50.51 -29.13 -9.38
#